data_AF-A0A4Q1JIN7-F1
#
_entry.id   AF-A0A4Q1JIN7-F1
#
_cell.length_a   1.000
_cell.length_b   1.000
_cell.length_c   1.000
_cell.angle_alpha   90.00
_cell.angle_beta   90.00
_cell.angle_gamma   90.00
#
_symmetry.space_group_name_H-M   'P 1'
#
loop_
_entity.id
_entity.type
_entity.pdbx_description
1 polymer ?
#
loop_
_entity_poly.entity_id
_entity_poly.type
_entity_poly.pdbx_seq_one_letter_code
_entity_poly.pdbx_strand_id
1 'polypeptide(L)'
;MIKKFLLSLSLLISLSGFSQDYKYLPTHTGEIIKHKNYILSYSEKFEQAEWVAYELRSNETVGLIKRADDFRPDPVVKTGSANLDDYRGSGYDRGHLAPAADMGFSASAMSESFYMSNMSPQKPSFNRGIWKNLETQVRNWAKTYDNIYVVTGGVLKSGLACIGKNRVAVPENFYKIVFREKAGQSDMIAFLMANKNSEQPLSSFIVSVDELESLTGLNFFPQLPDDIENKLEAQHSAQNWDFGPCKANSMVLVKAKKQAEISKTKPYTGQCCGKTQNGSRCKRKATSGTRFCWQHKKK
;
A
#
# COMPACT_ATOMS: atom_id res chain seq x y z
N MET A 1 36.18 49.82 14.39
CA MET A 1 36.07 48.35 14.54
C MET A 1 34.60 47.95 14.48
N ILE A 2 34.10 47.54 13.32
CA ILE A 2 32.71 47.10 13.13
C ILE A 2 32.72 45.57 13.08
N LYS A 3 32.18 44.92 14.12
CA LYS A 3 32.02 43.46 14.19
C LYS A 3 30.90 43.04 13.24
N LYS A 4 31.23 42.32 12.17
CA LYS A 4 30.25 41.68 11.27
C LYS A 4 29.65 40.46 11.96
N PHE A 5 28.37 40.51 12.26
CA PHE A 5 27.59 39.37 12.76
C PHE A 5 27.15 38.53 11.56
N LEU A 6 27.69 37.31 11.43
CA LEU A 6 27.25 36.34 10.41
C LEU A 6 25.99 35.64 10.94
N LEU A 7 24.82 36.05 10.44
CA LEU A 7 23.58 35.30 10.62
C LEU A 7 23.67 33.99 9.83
N SER A 8 23.78 32.85 10.52
CA SER A 8 23.64 31.54 9.89
C SER A 8 22.16 31.27 9.62
N LEU A 9 21.75 31.37 8.36
CA LEU A 9 20.42 30.95 7.92
C LEU A 9 20.36 29.42 7.90
N SER A 10 19.90 28.83 8.99
CA SER A 10 19.57 27.40 9.06
C SER A 10 18.31 27.15 8.23
N LEU A 11 18.51 26.66 7.01
CA LEU A 11 17.44 26.16 6.15
C LEU A 11 16.85 24.90 6.82
N LEU A 12 15.75 25.08 7.55
CA LEU A 12 14.90 23.99 8.03
C LEU A 12 14.28 23.34 6.79
N ILE A 13 14.92 22.29 6.29
CA ILE A 13 14.30 21.37 5.33
C ILE A 13 13.21 20.65 6.13
N SER A 14 11.97 21.10 5.96
CA SER A 14 10.79 20.37 6.39
C SER A 14 10.83 19.00 5.73
N LEU A 15 11.11 17.96 6.51
CA LEU A 15 10.74 16.60 6.14
C LEU A 15 9.22 16.54 6.21
N SER A 16 8.55 16.96 5.14
CA SER A 16 7.18 16.56 4.87
C SER A 16 7.20 15.05 4.76
N GLY A 17 6.85 14.36 5.85
CA GLY A 17 6.51 12.96 5.78
C GLY A 17 5.44 12.82 4.71
N PHE A 18 5.67 11.93 3.73
CA PHE A 18 4.66 11.58 2.74
C PHE A 18 3.52 10.85 3.48
N SER A 19 2.60 11.62 4.05
CA SER A 19 1.31 11.09 4.50
C SER A 19 0.46 10.95 3.26
N GLN A 20 -0.12 9.77 3.03
CA GLN A 20 -1.18 9.64 2.04
C GLN A 20 -2.35 10.54 2.46
N ASP A 21 -2.91 11.26 1.49
CA ASP A 21 -4.10 12.06 1.70
C ASP A 21 -5.31 11.17 1.36
N TYR A 22 -5.93 10.63 2.40
CA TYR A 22 -7.02 9.66 2.26
C TYR A 22 -8.33 10.39 1.94
N LYS A 23 -8.45 10.80 0.67
CA LYS A 23 -9.58 11.59 0.17
C LYS A 23 -10.88 10.78 0.05
N TYR A 24 -10.77 9.52 -0.34
CA TYR A 24 -11.91 8.65 -0.66
C TYR A 24 -11.93 7.49 0.33
N LEU A 25 -12.86 7.53 1.28
CA LEU A 25 -13.00 6.50 2.31
C LEU A 25 -14.46 6.05 2.35
N PRO A 26 -14.73 4.73 2.37
CA PRO A 26 -16.09 4.26 2.56
C PRO A 26 -16.66 4.71 3.91
N THR A 27 -17.98 4.73 3.98
CA THR A 27 -18.70 4.70 5.26
C THR A 27 -18.25 3.50 6.10
N HIS A 28 -18.45 3.56 7.42
CA HIS A 28 -17.96 2.53 8.32
C HIS A 28 -18.86 2.39 9.56
N THR A 29 -18.88 1.18 10.11
CA THR A 29 -19.44 0.93 11.45
C THR A 29 -18.38 0.46 12.45
N GLY A 30 -17.23 0.02 11.92
CA GLY A 30 -16.07 -0.40 12.71
C GLY A 30 -15.17 0.72 13.21
N GLU A 31 -14.11 0.32 13.92
CA GLU A 31 -13.06 1.22 14.40
C GLU A 31 -12.13 1.63 13.24
N ILE A 32 -11.94 2.93 13.03
CA ILE A 32 -10.97 3.41 12.04
C ILE A 32 -9.55 3.27 12.56
N ILE A 33 -8.76 2.43 11.89
CA ILE A 33 -7.34 2.20 12.17
C ILE A 33 -6.51 2.82 11.03
N LYS A 34 -5.57 3.69 11.40
CA LYS A 34 -4.70 4.40 10.46
C LYS A 34 -3.28 3.87 10.55
N HIS A 35 -2.81 3.29 9.47
CA HIS A 35 -1.41 2.92 9.27
C HIS A 35 -0.76 3.89 8.28
N LYS A 36 0.54 3.74 8.02
CA LYS A 36 1.26 4.73 7.18
C LYS A 36 0.78 4.80 5.75
N ASN A 37 0.37 3.67 5.19
CA ASN A 37 0.09 3.52 3.76
C ASN A 37 -1.24 2.82 3.46
N TYR A 38 -2.06 2.61 4.48
CA TYR A 38 -3.45 2.20 4.33
C TYR A 38 -4.25 2.61 5.57
N ILE A 39 -5.56 2.76 5.40
CA ILE A 39 -6.55 2.89 6.48
C ILE A 39 -7.49 1.69 6.39
N LEU A 40 -7.99 1.23 7.52
CA LEU A 40 -9.05 0.24 7.55
C LEU A 40 -10.15 0.61 8.54
N SER A 41 -11.37 0.13 8.27
CA SER A 41 -12.43 0.04 9.27
C SER A 41 -12.42 -1.36 9.86
N TYR A 42 -12.10 -1.51 11.14
CA TYR A 42 -12.02 -2.80 11.83
C TYR A 42 -13.35 -3.19 12.45
N SER A 43 -13.89 -4.35 12.07
CA SER A 43 -15.12 -4.88 12.67
C SER A 43 -14.81 -5.94 13.71
N GLU A 44 -14.98 -5.58 14.98
CA GLU A 44 -14.83 -6.51 16.11
C GLU A 44 -15.75 -7.73 15.97
N LYS A 45 -16.98 -7.52 15.50
CA LYS A 45 -17.97 -8.60 15.28
C LYS A 45 -17.43 -9.71 14.37
N PHE A 46 -16.57 -9.36 13.41
CA PHE A 46 -16.03 -10.28 12.42
C PHE A 46 -14.54 -10.56 12.58
N GLU A 47 -13.88 -9.89 13.54
CA GLU A 47 -12.43 -9.98 13.78
C GLU A 47 -11.56 -9.68 12.54
N GLN A 48 -12.06 -8.81 11.66
CA GLN A 48 -11.39 -8.40 10.42
C GLN A 48 -11.89 -7.03 9.94
N ALA A 49 -11.22 -6.46 8.96
CA ALA A 49 -11.63 -5.18 8.36
C ALA A 49 -12.92 -5.31 7.53
N GLU A 50 -13.85 -4.36 7.68
CA GLU A 50 -14.97 -4.12 6.76
C GLU A 50 -14.45 -3.76 5.37
N TRP A 51 -13.43 -2.90 5.36
CA TRP A 51 -12.69 -2.47 4.19
C TRP A 51 -11.29 -2.02 4.59
N VAL A 52 -10.35 -2.12 3.65
CA VAL A 52 -9.03 -1.49 3.67
C VAL A 52 -8.94 -0.57 2.46
N ALA A 53 -8.53 0.68 2.68
CA ALA A 53 -8.38 1.71 1.66
C ALA A 53 -6.93 2.20 1.61
N TYR A 54 -6.38 2.33 0.39
CA TYR A 54 -5.02 2.85 0.17
C TYR A 54 -4.89 3.53 -1.19
N GLU A 55 -3.99 4.50 -1.28
CA GLU A 55 -3.53 5.02 -2.57
C GLU A 55 -2.32 4.19 -3.04
N LEU A 56 -2.28 3.88 -4.34
CA LEU A 56 -1.12 3.25 -4.97
C LEU A 56 -0.61 4.10 -6.12
N ARG A 57 0.60 4.62 -5.95
CA ARG A 57 1.29 5.45 -6.95
C ARG A 57 2.28 4.62 -7.77
N SER A 58 2.53 5.04 -9.00
CA SER A 58 3.44 4.35 -9.93
C SER A 58 4.84 4.13 -9.33
N ASN A 59 5.37 5.10 -8.59
CA ASN A 59 6.68 5.01 -7.93
C ASN A 59 6.69 4.06 -6.71
N GLU A 60 5.54 3.73 -6.13
CA GLU A 60 5.39 2.80 -5.00
C GLU A 60 5.33 1.34 -5.47
N THR A 61 5.03 1.10 -6.75
CA THR A 61 5.00 -0.25 -7.33
C THR A 61 6.39 -0.90 -7.50
N VAL A 62 7.45 -0.21 -7.08
CA VAL A 62 8.82 -0.71 -7.15
C VAL A 62 9.14 -1.51 -5.88
N GLY A 63 9.22 -2.83 -6.02
CA GLY A 63 9.56 -3.76 -4.95
C GLY A 63 11.02 -3.67 -4.52
N LEU A 64 11.37 -2.61 -3.77
CA LEU A 64 12.72 -2.38 -3.26
C LEU A 64 13.02 -3.18 -1.99
N ILE A 65 11.97 -3.47 -1.23
CA ILE A 65 12.03 -4.13 0.06
C ILE A 65 11.61 -5.59 -0.11
N LYS A 66 12.37 -6.50 0.52
CA LYS A 66 11.99 -7.91 0.58
C LYS A 66 10.76 -8.08 1.46
N ARG A 67 9.90 -9.02 1.08
CA ARG A 67 8.76 -9.45 1.90
C ARG A 67 9.22 -9.77 3.33
N ALA A 68 8.55 -9.20 4.33
CA ALA A 68 8.96 -9.31 5.73
C ALA A 68 8.49 -10.62 6.39
N ASP A 69 7.29 -11.08 6.05
CA ASP A 69 6.67 -12.29 6.62
C ASP A 69 6.53 -12.26 8.15
N ASP A 70 6.45 -11.05 8.72
CA ASP A 70 6.39 -10.75 10.15
C ASP A 70 4.95 -10.56 10.66
N PHE A 71 4.09 -11.54 10.37
CA PHE A 71 2.69 -11.57 10.81
C PHE A 71 2.58 -11.37 12.32
N ARG A 72 1.71 -10.46 12.75
CA ARG A 72 1.50 -10.15 14.17
C ARG A 72 0.16 -9.45 14.42
N PRO A 73 -0.42 -9.57 15.62
CA PRO A 73 -1.57 -8.77 16.00
C PRO A 73 -1.33 -7.27 15.78
N ASP A 74 -2.38 -6.56 15.42
CA ASP A 74 -2.31 -5.11 15.22
C ASP A 74 -2.32 -4.41 16.59
N PRO A 75 -1.25 -3.70 16.99
CA PRO A 75 -1.21 -3.01 18.28
C PRO A 75 -2.12 -1.78 18.36
N VAL A 76 -2.71 -1.34 17.23
CA VAL A 76 -3.56 -0.14 17.17
C VAL A 76 -5.04 -0.47 17.38
N VAL A 77 -5.45 -1.73 17.15
CA VAL A 77 -6.83 -2.17 17.38
C VAL A 77 -7.10 -2.26 18.89
N LYS A 78 -8.06 -1.49 19.40
CA LYS A 78 -8.24 -1.32 20.86
C LYS A 78 -8.70 -2.58 21.57
N THR A 79 -9.54 -3.36 20.89
CA THR A 79 -10.10 -4.63 21.38
C THR A 79 -9.14 -5.79 21.21
N GLY A 80 -8.03 -5.58 20.49
CA GLY A 80 -7.16 -6.64 19.98
C GLY A 80 -7.62 -7.08 18.59
N SER A 81 -6.72 -7.73 17.86
CA SER A 81 -7.04 -8.35 16.58
C SER A 81 -6.83 -9.86 16.64
N ALA A 82 -7.32 -10.56 15.63
CA ALA A 82 -6.88 -11.91 15.28
C ALA A 82 -5.35 -12.11 15.42
N ASN A 83 -4.93 -13.34 15.72
CA ASN A 83 -3.54 -13.73 15.83
C ASN A 83 -3.23 -14.97 14.99
N LEU A 84 -1.97 -15.42 14.98
CA LEU A 84 -1.53 -16.54 14.13
C LEU A 84 -2.18 -17.87 14.51
N ASP A 85 -2.51 -18.08 15.78
CA ASP A 85 -3.11 -19.33 16.23
C ASP A 85 -4.56 -19.47 15.77
N ASP A 86 -5.25 -18.37 15.45
CA ASP A 86 -6.59 -18.42 14.85
C ASP A 86 -6.58 -19.08 13.46
N TYR A 87 -5.47 -18.91 12.72
CA TYR A 87 -5.30 -19.44 11.38
C TYR A 87 -4.66 -20.85 11.37
N ARG A 88 -4.01 -21.25 12.46
CA ARG A 88 -3.28 -22.52 12.55
C ARG A 88 -4.22 -23.70 12.35
N GLY A 89 -3.97 -24.52 11.33
CA GLY A 89 -4.77 -25.71 11.03
C GLY A 89 -6.15 -25.42 10.43
N SER A 90 -6.49 -24.16 10.15
CA SER A 90 -7.80 -23.77 9.61
C SER A 90 -8.02 -24.16 8.13
N GLY A 91 -6.93 -24.40 7.40
CA GLY A 91 -6.96 -24.59 5.94
C GLY A 91 -7.02 -23.29 5.12
N TYR A 92 -7.07 -22.12 5.77
CA TYR A 92 -7.05 -20.81 5.11
C TYR A 92 -5.66 -20.16 5.16
N ASP A 93 -5.33 -19.43 4.10
CA ASP A 93 -4.20 -18.51 4.09
C ASP A 93 -4.55 -17.24 4.88
N ARG A 94 -3.51 -16.61 5.45
CA ARG A 94 -3.55 -15.22 5.93
C ARG A 94 -3.51 -14.28 4.72
N GLY A 95 -4.65 -14.16 4.04
CA GLY A 95 -4.80 -13.39 2.81
C GLY A 95 -4.74 -11.91 3.10
N HIS A 96 -3.87 -11.17 2.42
CA HIS A 96 -3.77 -9.73 2.60
C HIS A 96 -4.94 -9.01 1.92
N LEU A 97 -5.45 -7.96 2.56
CA LEU A 97 -6.37 -7.01 1.92
C LEU A 97 -5.58 -5.92 1.18
N ALA A 98 -4.74 -5.16 1.89
CA ALA A 98 -3.66 -4.36 1.31
C ALA A 98 -2.43 -5.25 1.04
N PRO A 99 -2.05 -5.52 -0.21
CA PRO A 99 -1.03 -6.51 -0.54
C PRO A 99 0.38 -6.07 -0.13
N ALA A 100 1.18 -6.98 0.44
CA ALA A 100 2.58 -6.70 0.78
C ALA A 100 3.41 -6.23 -0.44
N ALA A 101 3.09 -6.71 -1.65
CA ALA A 101 3.76 -6.30 -2.87
C ALA A 101 3.48 -4.83 -3.27
N ASP A 102 2.34 -4.27 -2.84
CA ASP A 102 1.98 -2.86 -3.05
C ASP A 102 2.71 -1.97 -2.04
N MET A 103 3.16 -2.55 -0.92
CA MET A 103 3.92 -1.89 0.16
C MET A 103 5.44 -2.08 0.03
N GLY A 104 5.91 -2.58 -1.12
CA GLY A 104 7.30 -2.93 -1.40
C GLY A 104 8.31 -1.78 -1.47
N PHE A 105 7.86 -0.53 -1.39
CA PHE A 105 8.70 0.65 -1.49
C PHE A 105 9.25 1.15 -0.15
N SER A 106 8.66 0.71 0.98
CA SER A 106 9.04 1.16 2.33
C SER A 106 9.08 0.00 3.31
N ALA A 107 10.16 -0.07 4.13
CA ALA A 107 10.31 -1.13 5.13
C ALA A 107 9.21 -1.10 6.19
N SER A 108 8.76 0.10 6.58
CA SER A 108 7.65 0.23 7.52
C SER A 108 6.33 -0.15 6.88
N ALA A 109 6.06 0.29 5.65
CA ALA A 109 4.82 -0.08 4.94
C ALA A 109 4.73 -1.60 4.75
N MET A 110 5.84 -2.22 4.34
CA MET A 110 5.97 -3.66 4.22
C MET A 110 5.64 -4.36 5.55
N SER A 111 6.28 -3.98 6.65
CA SER A 111 6.04 -4.60 7.95
C SER A 111 4.62 -4.35 8.48
N GLU A 112 4.06 -3.15 8.29
CA GLU A 112 2.67 -2.83 8.69
C GLU A 112 1.65 -3.62 7.85
N SER A 113 1.97 -4.00 6.60
CA SER A 113 1.07 -4.84 5.80
C SER A 113 0.85 -6.25 6.38
N PHE A 114 1.71 -6.70 7.31
CA PHE A 114 1.61 -7.98 8.00
C PHE A 114 0.81 -7.94 9.30
N TYR A 115 0.20 -6.80 9.66
CA TYR A 115 -0.76 -6.79 10.77
C TYR A 115 -1.97 -7.67 10.47
N MET A 116 -2.41 -8.41 11.49
CA MET A 116 -3.54 -9.34 11.35
C MET A 116 -4.89 -8.64 11.11
N SER A 117 -5.01 -7.35 11.43
CA SER A 117 -6.15 -6.51 11.04
C SER A 117 -6.29 -6.33 9.52
N ASN A 118 -5.18 -6.47 8.78
CA ASN A 118 -5.12 -6.45 7.31
C ASN A 118 -5.25 -7.87 6.69
N MET A 119 -5.55 -8.89 7.51
CA MET A 119 -5.71 -10.27 7.05
C MET A 119 -7.18 -10.68 7.00
N SER A 120 -7.50 -11.53 6.03
CA SER A 120 -8.78 -12.23 5.98
C SER A 120 -8.58 -13.69 5.57
N PRO A 121 -9.41 -14.64 6.07
CA PRO A 121 -9.30 -16.05 5.70
C PRO A 121 -9.60 -16.28 4.22
N GLN A 122 -8.56 -16.51 3.42
CA GLN A 122 -8.67 -16.79 1.99
C GLN A 122 -8.30 -18.23 1.69
N LYS A 123 -9.08 -18.91 0.83
CA LYS A 123 -8.71 -20.25 0.38
C LYS A 123 -7.38 -20.18 -0.38
N PRO A 124 -6.45 -21.14 -0.20
CA PRO A 124 -5.14 -21.07 -0.84
C PRO A 124 -5.19 -20.93 -2.37
N SER A 125 -6.13 -21.62 -3.04
CA SER A 125 -6.32 -21.53 -4.49
C SER A 125 -6.89 -20.18 -4.96
N PHE A 126 -7.69 -19.52 -4.12
CA PHE A 126 -8.20 -18.17 -4.37
C PHE A 126 -7.07 -17.13 -4.21
N ASN A 127 -6.44 -17.11 -3.03
CA ASN A 127 -5.39 -16.16 -2.66
C ASN A 127 -4.21 -16.20 -3.65
N ARG A 128 -3.69 -17.40 -3.92
CA ARG A 128 -2.48 -17.58 -4.74
C ARG A 128 -2.77 -17.59 -6.25
N GLY A 129 -4.05 -17.67 -6.62
CA GLY A 129 -4.54 -17.72 -7.99
C GLY A 129 -5.19 -16.41 -8.40
N ILE A 130 -6.52 -16.42 -8.56
CA ILE A 130 -7.28 -15.30 -9.16
C ILE A 130 -7.13 -13.98 -8.38
N TRP A 131 -7.03 -14.02 -7.05
CA TRP A 131 -6.85 -12.81 -6.25
C TRP A 131 -5.50 -12.15 -6.51
N LYS A 132 -4.41 -12.93 -6.49
CA LYS A 132 -3.06 -12.47 -6.88
C LYS A 132 -3.01 -11.92 -8.32
N ASN A 133 -3.79 -12.50 -9.24
CA ASN A 133 -3.89 -11.99 -10.61
C ASN A 133 -4.51 -10.59 -10.62
N LEU A 134 -5.60 -10.38 -9.86
CA LEU A 134 -6.23 -9.07 -9.70
C LEU A 134 -5.27 -8.06 -9.07
N GLU A 135 -4.59 -8.41 -7.99
CA GLU A 135 -3.58 -7.54 -7.35
C GLU A 135 -2.47 -7.14 -8.32
N THR A 136 -2.06 -8.06 -9.20
CA THR A 136 -1.07 -7.77 -10.24
C THR A 136 -1.60 -6.77 -11.26
N GLN A 137 -2.86 -6.91 -11.67
CA GLN A 137 -3.50 -5.97 -12.57
C GLN A 137 -3.65 -4.58 -11.94
N VAL A 138 -4.02 -4.49 -10.66
CA VAL A 138 -4.09 -3.23 -9.89
C VAL A 138 -2.73 -2.51 -9.89
N ARG A 139 -1.64 -3.24 -9.62
CA ARG A 139 -0.28 -2.68 -9.73
C ARG A 139 0.06 -2.22 -11.16
N ASN A 140 -0.41 -2.92 -12.18
CA ASN A 140 -0.20 -2.51 -13.56
C ASN A 140 -0.96 -1.20 -13.87
N TRP A 141 -2.19 -1.06 -13.40
CA TRP A 141 -2.96 0.18 -13.52
C TRP A 141 -2.30 1.34 -12.80
N ALA A 142 -1.78 1.15 -11.58
CA ALA A 142 -1.01 2.20 -10.90
C ALA A 142 0.19 2.67 -11.73
N LYS A 143 0.87 1.77 -12.45
CA LYS A 143 1.97 2.13 -13.36
C LYS A 143 1.49 2.88 -14.60
N THR A 144 0.34 2.49 -15.16
CA THR A 144 -0.22 3.08 -16.38
C THR A 144 -0.86 4.46 -16.12
N TYR A 145 -1.51 4.65 -14.97
CA TYR A 145 -2.31 5.83 -14.66
C TYR A 145 -1.68 6.81 -13.67
N ASP A 146 -0.41 6.59 -13.30
CA ASP A 146 0.38 7.35 -12.34
C ASP A 146 -0.07 7.19 -10.87
N ASN A 147 -1.37 7.20 -10.59
CA ASN A 147 -1.95 6.91 -9.27
C ASN A 147 -3.36 6.33 -9.38
N ILE A 148 -3.72 5.49 -8.40
CA ILE A 148 -5.07 4.93 -8.23
C ILE A 148 -5.41 4.87 -6.73
N TYR A 149 -6.70 4.90 -6.43
CA TYR A 149 -7.25 4.64 -5.11
C TYR A 149 -7.88 3.25 -5.10
N VAL A 150 -7.58 2.47 -4.07
CA VAL A 150 -8.05 1.09 -3.94
C VAL A 150 -8.81 0.94 -2.64
N VAL A 151 -10.00 0.37 -2.72
CA VAL A 151 -10.79 -0.09 -1.56
C VAL A 151 -11.02 -1.58 -1.71
N THR A 152 -10.85 -2.36 -0.64
CA THR A 152 -10.94 -3.82 -0.73
C THR A 152 -11.34 -4.45 0.60
N GLY A 153 -12.04 -5.58 0.55
CA GLY A 153 -12.51 -6.27 1.74
C GLY A 153 -13.17 -7.59 1.44
N GLY A 154 -13.57 -8.29 2.50
CA GLY A 154 -14.52 -9.40 2.39
C GLY A 154 -15.95 -8.89 2.52
N VAL A 155 -16.92 -9.56 1.88
CA VAL A 155 -18.34 -9.25 2.11
C VAL A 155 -18.74 -9.79 3.49
N LEU A 156 -18.88 -8.89 4.47
CA LEU A 156 -19.15 -9.24 5.87
C LEU A 156 -20.65 -9.24 6.17
N LYS A 157 -21.22 -10.44 6.31
CA LYS A 157 -22.65 -10.62 6.62
C LYS A 157 -22.83 -11.58 7.79
N SER A 158 -23.99 -11.52 8.43
CA SER A 158 -24.33 -12.47 9.50
C SER A 158 -24.37 -13.91 8.96
N GLY A 159 -23.95 -14.87 9.79
CA GLY A 159 -24.00 -16.30 9.45
C GLY A 159 -22.77 -16.87 8.73
N LEU A 160 -21.71 -16.08 8.54
CA LEU A 160 -20.43 -16.59 8.01
C LEU A 160 -19.81 -17.64 8.95
N ALA A 161 -19.12 -18.61 8.36
CA ALA A 161 -18.26 -19.52 9.10
C ALA A 161 -17.12 -18.75 9.78
N CYS A 162 -16.56 -19.31 10.85
CA CYS A 162 -15.47 -18.71 11.60
C CYS A 162 -14.32 -19.69 11.80
N ILE A 163 -13.11 -19.16 11.99
CA ILE A 163 -11.91 -19.92 12.36
C ILE A 163 -11.32 -19.39 13.68
N GLY A 164 -10.52 -20.22 14.34
CA GLY A 164 -9.77 -19.80 15.52
C GLY A 164 -10.60 -19.58 16.78
N LYS A 165 -9.92 -19.15 17.85
CA LYS A 165 -10.56 -18.88 19.15
C LYS A 165 -11.27 -17.54 19.14
N ASN A 166 -10.73 -16.56 18.41
CA ASN A 166 -11.35 -15.25 18.25
C ASN A 166 -12.56 -15.29 17.29
N ARG A 167 -12.81 -16.44 16.63
CA ARG A 167 -13.90 -16.61 15.66
C ARG A 167 -13.80 -15.64 14.46
N VAL A 168 -12.61 -15.53 13.89
CA VAL A 168 -12.36 -14.76 12.67
C VAL A 168 -13.29 -15.22 11.56
N ALA A 169 -14.15 -14.33 11.09
CA ALA A 169 -15.15 -14.68 10.09
C ALA A 169 -14.48 -14.97 8.73
N VAL A 170 -15.05 -15.92 7.99
CA VAL A 170 -14.57 -16.35 6.67
C VAL A 170 -15.50 -15.80 5.60
N PRO A 171 -15.12 -14.74 4.86
CA PRO A 171 -15.95 -14.22 3.77
C PRO A 171 -16.14 -15.26 2.66
N GLU A 172 -17.37 -15.34 2.16
CA GLU A 172 -17.72 -16.15 0.98
C GLU A 172 -17.27 -15.47 -0.32
N ASN A 173 -17.25 -14.14 -0.33
CA ASN A 173 -16.81 -13.32 -1.45
C ASN A 173 -15.88 -12.20 -0.96
N PHE A 174 -14.99 -11.79 -1.84
CA PHE A 174 -14.10 -10.64 -1.67
C PHE A 174 -14.35 -9.63 -2.77
N TYR A 175 -14.22 -8.35 -2.43
CA TYR A 175 -14.37 -7.26 -3.36
C TYR A 175 -13.11 -6.39 -3.43
N LYS A 176 -12.92 -5.76 -4.58
CA LYS A 176 -11.91 -4.72 -4.77
C LYS A 176 -12.44 -3.68 -5.75
N ILE A 177 -12.40 -2.44 -5.33
CA ILE A 177 -12.79 -1.28 -6.12
C ILE A 177 -11.54 -0.47 -6.40
N VAL A 178 -11.38 -0.03 -7.64
CA VAL A 178 -10.30 0.85 -8.06
C VAL A 178 -10.92 2.10 -8.66
N PHE A 179 -10.52 3.25 -8.12
CA PHE A 179 -10.92 4.57 -8.58
C PHE A 179 -9.70 5.35 -9.05
N ARG A 180 -9.83 6.12 -10.12
CA ARG A 180 -8.80 7.05 -10.58
C ARG A 180 -9.43 8.36 -11.04
N GLU A 181 -8.66 9.43 -10.91
CA GLU A 181 -9.04 10.76 -11.37
C GLU A 181 -7.86 11.39 -12.11
N LYS A 182 -8.05 11.78 -13.38
CA LYS A 182 -7.02 12.47 -14.18
C LYS A 182 -7.64 13.60 -14.98
N ALA A 183 -7.17 14.82 -14.75
CA ALA A 183 -7.58 16.02 -15.49
C ALA A 183 -9.11 16.21 -15.60
N GLY A 184 -9.84 15.94 -14.50
CA GLY A 184 -11.31 16.05 -14.45
C GLY A 184 -12.07 14.86 -15.06
N GLN A 185 -11.39 13.81 -15.49
CA GLN A 185 -12.01 12.53 -15.85
C GLN A 185 -11.81 11.53 -14.71
N SER A 186 -12.92 10.95 -14.27
CA SER A 186 -12.95 9.95 -13.22
C SER A 186 -13.40 8.61 -13.81
N ASP A 187 -12.73 7.54 -13.42
CA ASP A 187 -13.08 6.18 -13.80
C ASP A 187 -13.08 5.28 -12.58
N MET A 188 -13.99 4.32 -12.56
CA MET A 188 -14.16 3.36 -11.48
C MET A 188 -14.30 1.95 -12.07
N ILE A 189 -13.83 0.95 -11.33
CA ILE A 189 -14.08 -0.46 -11.64
C ILE A 189 -14.12 -1.26 -10.35
N ALA A 190 -15.09 -2.16 -10.25
CA ALA A 190 -15.29 -3.01 -9.10
C ALA A 190 -15.26 -4.48 -9.49
N PHE A 191 -14.72 -5.30 -8.59
CA PHE A 191 -14.65 -6.75 -8.73
C PHE A 191 -15.33 -7.41 -7.55
N LEU A 192 -16.08 -8.49 -7.80
CA LEU A 192 -16.61 -9.38 -6.78
C LEU A 192 -16.23 -10.82 -7.11
N MET A 193 -15.51 -11.48 -6.21
CA MET A 193 -14.99 -12.83 -6.44
C MET A 193 -15.30 -13.74 -5.27
N ALA A 194 -15.86 -14.92 -5.57
CA ALA A 194 -16.05 -15.97 -4.57
C ALA A 194 -14.70 -16.48 -4.04
N ASN A 195 -14.63 -16.76 -2.74
CA ASN A 195 -13.47 -17.30 -2.03
C ASN A 195 -13.21 -18.78 -2.40
N LYS A 196 -12.89 -19.01 -3.68
CA LYS A 196 -12.65 -20.32 -4.31
C LYS A 196 -11.71 -20.17 -5.50
N ASN A 197 -11.22 -21.30 -6.01
CA ASN A 197 -10.42 -21.31 -7.23
C ASN A 197 -11.21 -20.75 -8.43
N SER A 198 -10.52 -20.07 -9.32
CA SER A 198 -11.04 -19.66 -10.62
C SER A 198 -9.93 -19.47 -11.64
N GLU A 199 -10.19 -19.89 -12.87
CA GLU A 199 -9.35 -19.67 -14.05
C GLU A 199 -10.00 -18.72 -15.06
N GLN A 200 -11.19 -18.20 -14.74
CA GLN A 200 -11.91 -17.25 -15.60
C GLN A 200 -11.13 -15.92 -15.72
N PRO A 201 -11.26 -15.20 -16.83
CA PRO A 201 -10.62 -13.90 -16.99
C PRO A 201 -11.14 -12.89 -15.96
N LEU A 202 -10.29 -11.95 -15.52
CA LEU A 202 -10.67 -10.93 -14.52
C LEU A 202 -11.93 -10.15 -14.91
N SER A 203 -12.12 -9.89 -16.21
CA SER A 203 -13.30 -9.19 -16.73
C SER A 203 -14.64 -9.87 -16.43
N SER A 204 -14.63 -11.18 -16.17
CA SER A 204 -15.85 -11.93 -15.80
C SER A 204 -16.33 -11.66 -14.37
N PHE A 205 -15.51 -10.99 -13.55
CA PHE A 205 -15.81 -10.66 -12.15
C PHE A 205 -16.17 -9.19 -11.95
N ILE A 206 -16.29 -8.42 -13.02
CA ILE A 206 -16.65 -7.01 -12.93
C ILE A 206 -18.12 -6.90 -12.52
N VAL A 207 -18.36 -6.10 -11.49
CA VAL A 207 -19.69 -5.73 -11.00
C VAL A 207 -19.78 -4.21 -10.90
N SER A 208 -20.99 -3.71 -10.65
CA SER A 208 -21.19 -2.32 -10.25
C SER A 208 -20.77 -2.09 -8.79
N VAL A 209 -20.44 -0.85 -8.44
CA VAL A 209 -20.27 -0.51 -7.02
C VAL A 209 -21.63 -0.52 -6.33
N ASP A 210 -22.71 -0.11 -6.99
CA ASP A 210 -24.09 -0.23 -6.47
C ASP A 210 -24.40 -1.65 -5.96
N GLU A 211 -23.98 -2.68 -6.71
CA GLU A 211 -24.13 -4.08 -6.30
C GLU A 211 -23.33 -4.39 -5.03
N LEU A 212 -22.10 -3.89 -4.93
CA LEU A 212 -21.29 -4.05 -3.71
C LEU A 212 -21.90 -3.31 -2.52
N GLU A 213 -22.46 -2.12 -2.72
CA GLU A 213 -23.15 -1.36 -1.67
C GLU A 213 -24.37 -2.11 -1.17
N SER A 214 -25.18 -2.64 -2.08
CA SER A 214 -26.32 -3.49 -1.72
C SER A 214 -25.92 -4.74 -0.94
N LEU A 215 -24.75 -5.32 -1.21
CA LEU A 215 -24.25 -6.53 -0.54
C LEU A 215 -23.62 -6.24 0.83
N THR A 216 -23.00 -5.07 0.99
CA THR A 216 -22.19 -4.72 2.17
C THR A 216 -22.91 -3.77 3.13
N GLY A 217 -23.89 -3.02 2.65
CA GLY A 217 -24.53 -1.93 3.40
C GLY A 217 -23.63 -0.71 3.60
N LEU A 218 -22.51 -0.63 2.88
CA LEU A 218 -21.60 0.51 2.88
C LEU A 218 -21.91 1.40 1.68
N ASN A 219 -21.79 2.72 1.85
CA ASN A 219 -21.47 3.61 0.73
C ASN A 219 -19.93 3.70 0.59
N PHE A 220 -19.39 3.45 -0.61
CA PHE A 220 -17.94 3.36 -0.85
C PHE A 220 -17.24 4.69 -1.17
N PHE A 221 -17.90 5.63 -1.84
CA PHE A 221 -17.29 6.91 -2.25
C PHE A 221 -18.14 8.13 -1.90
N PRO A 222 -18.58 8.28 -0.62
CA PRO A 222 -19.54 9.31 -0.22
C PRO A 222 -18.97 10.74 -0.27
N GLN A 223 -17.67 10.88 -0.57
CA GLN A 223 -17.01 12.17 -0.76
C GLN A 223 -17.09 12.68 -2.21
N LEU A 224 -17.54 11.85 -3.16
CA LEU A 224 -17.80 12.29 -4.52
C LEU A 224 -19.12 13.08 -4.57
N PRO A 225 -19.25 14.07 -5.48
CA PRO A 225 -20.56 14.66 -5.77
C PRO A 225 -21.54 13.60 -6.27
N ASP A 226 -22.78 13.63 -5.79
CA ASP A 226 -23.81 12.62 -6.09
C ASP A 226 -23.96 12.31 -7.58
N ASP A 227 -23.88 13.32 -8.47
CA ASP A 227 -24.02 13.13 -9.92
C ASP A 227 -22.84 12.35 -10.53
N ILE A 228 -21.64 12.54 -9.98
CA ILE A 228 -20.43 11.82 -10.36
C ILE A 228 -20.44 10.41 -9.75
N GLU A 229 -20.77 10.31 -8.46
CA GLU A 229 -20.89 9.04 -7.72
C GLU A 229 -21.87 8.10 -8.42
N ASN A 230 -23.14 8.49 -8.56
CA ASN A 230 -24.20 7.69 -9.21
C ASN A 230 -23.81 7.23 -10.63
N LYS A 231 -23.12 8.08 -11.39
CA LYS A 231 -22.69 7.72 -12.76
C LYS A 231 -21.56 6.69 -12.76
N LEU A 232 -20.63 6.78 -11.83
CA LEU A 232 -19.48 5.88 -11.74
C LEU A 232 -19.88 4.55 -11.13
N GLU A 233 -20.71 4.57 -10.10
CA GLU A 233 -21.04 3.37 -9.32
C GLU A 233 -21.96 2.41 -10.06
N ALA A 234 -22.78 2.91 -11.00
CA ALA A 234 -23.60 2.10 -11.90
C ALA A 234 -22.82 1.36 -13.02
N GLN A 235 -21.52 1.66 -13.19
CA GLN A 235 -20.71 1.07 -14.28
C GLN A 235 -20.34 -0.38 -13.99
N HIS A 236 -20.50 -1.26 -14.97
CA HIS A 236 -20.24 -2.70 -14.86
C HIS A 236 -19.29 -3.19 -15.97
N SER A 237 -18.35 -2.34 -16.40
CA SER A 237 -17.56 -2.60 -17.60
C SER A 237 -16.08 -2.23 -17.48
N ALA A 238 -15.29 -2.81 -18.37
CA ALA A 238 -13.84 -2.61 -18.46
C ALA A 238 -13.41 -1.49 -19.43
N GLN A 239 -14.35 -0.74 -20.05
CA GLN A 239 -14.05 0.02 -21.27
C GLN A 239 -12.95 1.08 -21.10
N ASN A 240 -12.80 1.64 -19.90
CA ASN A 240 -11.78 2.66 -19.61
C ASN A 240 -10.51 2.08 -18.94
N TRP A 241 -10.38 0.75 -18.87
CA TRP A 241 -9.32 0.07 -18.13
C TRP A 241 -8.44 -0.80 -19.03
N ASP A 242 -7.13 -0.63 -18.92
CA ASP A 242 -6.13 -1.33 -19.74
C ASP A 242 -5.83 -2.71 -19.14
N PHE A 243 -6.42 -3.75 -19.72
CA PHE A 243 -6.12 -5.16 -19.40
C PHE A 243 -4.98 -5.72 -20.28
N GLY A 244 -4.35 -4.89 -21.11
CA GLY A 244 -3.21 -5.25 -21.93
C GLY A 244 -1.90 -5.42 -21.13
N PRO A 245 -0.81 -5.81 -21.80
CA PRO A 245 0.49 -5.95 -21.16
C PRO A 245 0.93 -4.61 -20.54
N CYS A 246 1.48 -4.67 -19.32
CA CYS A 246 1.89 -3.49 -18.54
C CYS A 246 2.83 -2.57 -19.36
N LYS A 247 2.35 -1.39 -19.75
CA LYS A 247 3.14 -0.34 -20.41
C LYS A 247 3.83 0.50 -19.35
N ALA A 248 4.85 -0.06 -18.69
CA ALA A 248 5.60 0.70 -17.69
C ALA A 248 6.30 1.90 -18.36
N ASN A 249 6.07 3.11 -17.84
CA ASN A 249 6.72 4.31 -18.34
C ASN A 249 8.22 4.23 -18.01
N SER A 250 9.07 4.15 -19.04
CA SER A 250 10.52 3.89 -18.90
C SER A 250 11.22 4.91 -18.00
N MET A 251 10.74 6.15 -17.96
CA MET A 251 11.25 7.20 -17.07
C MET A 251 10.97 6.97 -15.58
N VAL A 252 9.84 6.35 -15.21
CA VAL A 252 9.50 6.05 -13.80
C VAL A 252 10.42 4.96 -13.26
N LEU A 253 10.69 3.92 -14.06
CA LEU A 253 11.65 2.87 -13.71
C LEU A 253 13.06 3.44 -13.52
N VAL A 254 13.48 4.40 -14.36
CA VAL A 254 14.79 5.07 -14.22
C VAL A 254 14.85 5.93 -12.96
N LYS A 255 13.81 6.71 -12.64
CA LYS A 255 13.77 7.54 -11.43
C LYS A 255 13.74 6.69 -10.15
N ALA A 256 12.91 5.66 -10.11
CA ALA A 256 12.81 4.76 -8.96
C ALA A 256 14.09 3.93 -8.75
N LYS A 257 14.74 3.46 -9.83
CA LYS A 257 16.07 2.83 -9.74
C LYS A 257 17.13 3.78 -9.20
N LYS A 258 17.15 5.03 -9.67
CA LYS A 258 18.08 6.06 -9.18
C LYS A 258 17.86 6.36 -7.69
N GLN A 259 16.61 6.42 -7.24
CA GLN A 259 16.25 6.66 -5.84
C GLN A 259 16.63 5.47 -4.93
N ALA A 260 16.48 4.25 -5.43
CA ALA A 260 16.92 3.02 -4.76
C ALA A 260 18.45 2.84 -4.74
N GLU A 261 19.17 3.31 -5.76
CA GLU A 261 20.64 3.34 -5.74
C GLU A 261 21.17 4.34 -4.71
N ILE A 262 20.53 5.51 -4.59
CA ILE A 262 20.85 6.52 -3.57
C ILE A 262 20.59 5.97 -2.15
N SER A 263 19.56 5.15 -1.94
CA SER A 263 19.29 4.54 -0.62
C SER A 263 20.20 3.35 -0.29
N LYS A 264 20.84 2.72 -1.30
CA LYS A 264 21.75 1.58 -1.13
C LYS A 264 23.21 1.97 -0.91
N THR A 265 23.60 3.22 -1.15
CA THR A 265 24.95 3.67 -0.80
C THR A 265 25.09 3.80 0.72
N LYS A 266 25.73 2.82 1.36
CA LYS A 266 26.18 2.97 2.75
C LYS A 266 27.07 4.22 2.85
N PRO A 267 26.91 5.08 3.87
CA PRO A 267 27.80 6.21 4.09
C PRO A 267 29.23 5.70 4.16
N TYR A 268 30.16 6.33 3.42
CA TYR A 268 31.57 5.93 3.49
C TYR A 268 32.07 6.06 4.93
N THR A 269 32.48 4.95 5.52
CA THR A 269 33.15 4.89 6.82
C THR A 269 34.59 4.45 6.60
N GLY A 270 35.52 5.40 6.65
CA GLY A 270 36.92 5.09 6.41
C GLY A 270 37.84 6.29 6.54
N GLN A 271 39.14 6.05 6.33
CA GLN A 271 40.15 7.10 6.31
C GLN A 271 39.94 8.04 5.12
N CYS A 272 40.16 9.34 5.34
CA CYS A 272 40.08 10.38 4.34
C CYS A 272 40.97 10.07 3.11
N CYS A 273 40.42 10.31 1.93
CA CYS A 273 41.15 10.12 0.66
C CYS A 273 41.96 11.34 0.22
N GLY A 274 41.91 12.45 0.97
CA GLY A 274 42.71 13.66 0.70
C GLY A 274 44.21 13.43 0.93
N LYS A 275 45.05 14.20 0.22
CA LYS A 275 46.50 14.24 0.44
C LYS A 275 46.86 15.49 1.24
N THR A 276 47.81 15.36 2.16
CA THR A 276 48.41 16.49 2.86
C THR A 276 49.25 17.35 1.90
N GLN A 277 49.68 18.53 2.34
CA GLN A 277 50.58 19.39 1.56
C GLN A 277 51.89 18.67 1.16
N ASN A 278 52.32 17.69 1.95
CA ASN A 278 53.52 16.89 1.70
C ASN A 278 53.21 15.62 0.86
N GLY A 279 52.05 15.56 0.19
CA GLY A 279 51.67 14.49 -0.74
C GLY A 279 51.22 13.17 -0.10
N SER A 280 51.43 12.97 1.21
CA SER A 280 51.02 11.77 1.93
C SER A 280 49.51 11.70 2.19
N ARG A 281 48.93 10.49 2.29
CA ARG A 281 47.49 10.30 2.52
C ARG A 281 47.07 10.82 3.91
N CYS A 282 46.00 11.60 3.96
CA CYS A 282 45.44 12.14 5.19
C CYS A 282 45.04 11.01 6.15
N LYS A 283 45.53 11.06 7.39
CA LYS A 283 45.24 10.05 8.43
C LYS A 283 43.90 10.24 9.14
N ARG A 284 43.18 11.32 8.88
CA ARG A 284 41.89 11.61 9.53
C ARG A 284 40.78 10.73 9.00
N LYS A 285 39.75 10.45 9.80
CA LYS A 285 38.53 9.82 9.30
C LYS A 285 37.77 10.78 8.38
N ALA A 286 37.15 10.22 7.35
CA ALA A 286 36.25 10.97 6.49
C ALA A 286 34.98 11.34 7.27
N THR A 287 34.36 12.47 6.89
CA THR A 287 33.06 12.85 7.45
C THR A 287 31.99 11.89 6.93
N SER A 288 31.02 11.51 7.78
CA SER A 288 29.93 10.60 7.43
C SER A 288 29.29 11.00 6.09
N GLY A 289 29.14 10.03 5.18
CA GLY A 289 28.58 10.23 3.85
C GLY A 289 29.53 10.87 2.82
N THR A 290 30.79 11.15 3.18
CA THR A 290 31.80 11.72 2.26
C THR A 290 33.09 10.91 2.29
N ARG A 291 33.92 11.01 1.23
CA ARG A 291 35.26 10.37 1.21
C ARG A 291 36.37 11.26 1.79
N PHE A 292 36.05 12.46 2.26
CA PHE A 292 37.01 13.47 2.71
C PHE A 292 36.70 13.94 4.14
N CYS A 293 37.73 14.28 4.90
CA CYS A 293 37.55 14.94 6.20
C CYS A 293 37.24 16.43 5.98
N TRP A 294 36.85 17.12 7.05
CA TRP A 294 36.48 18.53 7.02
C TRP A 294 37.56 19.46 6.41
N GLN A 295 38.83 19.10 6.45
CA GLN A 295 39.93 19.87 5.83
C GLN A 295 40.05 19.66 4.32
N HIS A 296 39.58 18.52 3.81
CA HIS A 296 39.70 18.16 2.39
C HIS A 296 38.35 18.18 1.66
N LYS A 297 37.28 18.64 2.32
CA LYS A 297 36.04 18.98 1.63
C LYS A 297 36.31 20.21 0.77
N LYS A 298 36.20 20.08 -0.56
CA LYS A 298 36.17 21.26 -1.44
C LYS A 298 34.92 22.06 -1.05
N LYS A 299 35.11 23.36 -0.78
CA LYS A 299 33.99 24.31 -0.63
C LYS A 299 33.25 24.42 -1.95
#